data_AF-B9WJZ8-F1
#
_entry.id   AF-B9WJZ8-F1
#
_cell.length_a   1.000
_cell.length_b   1.000
_cell.length_c   1.000
_cell.angle_alpha   90.00
_cell.angle_beta   90.00
_cell.angle_gamma   90.00
#
_symmetry.space_group_name_H-M   'P 1'
#
loop_
_entity.id
_entity.type
_entity.pdbx_description
1 polymer ?
#
loop_
_entity_poly.entity_id
_entity_poly.type
_entity_poly.pdbx_seq_one_letter_code
_entity_poly.pdbx_strand_id
1 'polypeptide(L)'
;MSKSNINKKLKLLEKSIYDDLINKIKGLDLDNAIIEKIEGTISKPKRKAPVTPIEKQCGKLTKKGEKCKIAMCYKRTCWAHLTKEQKEEYRKLKKIRCGVAHMKSF
;
A
#
# COMPACT_ATOMS: atom_id res chain seq x y z
N MET A 1 -0.60 -4.22 27.59
CA MET A 1 -0.95 -3.95 26.19
C MET A 1 -0.31 -2.65 25.73
N SER A 2 0.25 -2.57 24.52
CA SER A 2 0.86 -1.33 24.00
C SER A 2 -0.20 -0.30 23.59
N LYS A 3 0.13 1.00 23.68
CA LYS A 3 -0.72 2.10 23.19
C LYS A 3 -1.16 1.90 21.74
N SER A 4 -0.29 1.33 20.89
CA SER A 4 -0.59 1.03 19.49
C SER A 4 -1.66 -0.05 19.32
N ASN A 5 -1.71 -1.05 20.21
CA ASN A 5 -2.76 -2.08 20.18
C ASN A 5 -4.11 -1.54 20.67
N ILE A 6 -4.11 -0.64 21.66
CA ILE A 6 -5.34 0.03 22.14
C ILE A 6 -5.94 0.87 21.02
N ASN A 7 -5.12 1.69 20.34
CA ASN A 7 -5.59 2.53 19.23
C ASN A 7 -6.15 1.71 18.05
N LYS A 8 -5.57 0.54 17.76
CA LYS A 8 -6.12 -0.36 16.74
C LYS A 8 -7.50 -0.90 17.14
N LYS A 9 -7.67 -1.30 18.40
CA LYS A 9 -8.96 -1.79 18.93
C LYS A 9 -10.03 -0.69 18.92
N LEU A 10 -9.68 0.53 19.32
CA LEU A 10 -10.59 1.68 19.25
C LEU A 10 -11.06 1.96 17.82
N LYS A 11 -10.14 1.93 16.84
CA LYS A 11 -10.51 2.11 15.43
C LYS A 11 -11.43 1.01 14.88
N LEU A 12 -11.25 -0.23 15.34
CA LEU A 12 -12.14 -1.33 14.95
C LEU A 12 -13.53 -1.14 15.55
N LEU A 13 -13.60 -0.68 16.80
CA LEU A 13 -14.85 -0.37 17.48
C LEU A 13 -15.58 0.79 16.78
N GLU A 14 -14.89 1.89 16.49
CA GLU A 14 -15.42 3.03 15.73
C GLU A 14 -16.02 2.55 14.41
N LYS A 15 -15.29 1.73 13.65
CA LYS A 15 -15.77 1.18 12.38
C LYS A 15 -17.06 0.36 12.55
N SER A 16 -17.09 -0.53 13.55
CA SER A 16 -18.28 -1.36 13.83
C SER A 16 -19.51 -0.51 14.13
N ILE A 17 -19.35 0.58 14.88
CA ILE A 17 -20.45 1.50 15.20
C ILE A 17 -20.95 2.20 13.93
N TYR A 18 -20.04 2.68 13.08
CA TYR A 18 -20.44 3.30 11.81
C TYR A 18 -21.18 2.34 10.90
N ASP A 19 -20.68 1.10 10.74
CA ASP A 19 -21.30 0.09 9.90
C ASP A 19 -22.73 -0.24 10.39
N ASP A 20 -22.94 -0.36 11.70
CA ASP A 20 -24.28 -0.57 12.30
C ASP A 20 -25.24 0.59 12.04
N LEU A 21 -24.77 1.83 12.17
CA LEU A 21 -25.57 3.02 11.89
C LEU A 21 -25.98 3.07 10.41
N ILE A 22 -25.07 2.76 9.50
CA ILE A 22 -25.36 2.70 8.05
C ILE A 22 -26.42 1.64 7.78
N ASN A 23 -26.30 0.46 8.37
CA ASN A 23 -27.28 -0.62 8.18
C ASN A 23 -28.68 -0.22 8.67
N LYS A 24 -28.75 0.50 9.79
CA LYS A 24 -30.02 1.05 10.29
C LYS A 24 -30.59 2.09 9.34
N ILE A 25 -29.75 2.99 8.81
CA ILE A 25 -30.15 4.01 7.84
C ILE A 25 -30.65 3.38 6.54
N LYS A 26 -30.01 2.31 6.06
CA LYS A 26 -30.48 1.54 4.88
C LYS A 26 -31.83 0.86 5.10
N GLY A 27 -32.18 0.56 6.35
CA GLY A 27 -33.49 0.03 6.73
C GLY A 27 -34.56 1.11 6.86
N LEU A 28 -34.20 2.39 6.81
CA LEU A 28 -35.15 3.49 6.67
C LEU A 28 -35.46 3.66 5.18
N ASP A 29 -36.74 3.85 4.85
CA ASP A 29 -37.21 4.11 3.47
C ASP A 29 -36.79 5.52 3.01
N LEU A 30 -35.48 5.70 2.86
CA LEU A 30 -34.84 6.95 2.47
C LEU A 30 -34.45 6.89 0.99
N ASP A 31 -34.45 8.05 0.35
CA ASP A 31 -33.99 8.18 -1.03
C ASP A 31 -32.57 7.64 -1.19
N ASN A 32 -32.36 6.83 -2.23
CA ASN A 32 -31.06 6.27 -2.57
C ASN A 32 -29.96 7.34 -2.72
N ALA A 33 -30.33 8.54 -3.17
CA ALA A 33 -29.40 9.68 -3.28
C ALA A 33 -28.85 10.17 -1.92
N ILE A 34 -29.62 10.00 -0.83
CA ILE A 34 -29.18 10.33 0.52
C ILE A 34 -28.24 9.24 1.03
N ILE A 35 -28.56 7.96 0.77
CA ILE A 35 -27.72 6.82 1.14
C ILE A 35 -26.35 6.91 0.47
N GLU A 36 -26.29 7.22 -0.83
CA GLU A 36 -25.02 7.39 -1.56
C GLU A 36 -24.16 8.53 -1.01
N LYS A 37 -24.77 9.65 -0.60
CA LYS A 37 -24.04 10.76 0.05
C LYS A 37 -23.42 10.31 1.36
N ILE A 38 -24.15 9.58 2.20
CA ILE A 38 -23.67 9.07 3.49
C ILE A 38 -22.48 8.11 3.27
N GLU A 39 -22.61 7.16 2.35
CA GLU A 39 -21.53 6.23 2.01
C GLU A 39 -20.31 6.94 1.42
N GLY A 40 -20.53 7.94 0.56
CA GLY A 40 -19.49 8.76 -0.03
C GLY A 40 -18.66 9.52 1.01
N THR A 41 -19.30 9.98 2.10
CA THR A 41 -18.63 10.72 3.17
C THR A 41 -17.70 9.83 4.01
N ILE A 42 -18.02 8.54 4.11
CA ILE A 42 -17.29 7.55 4.92
C ILE A 42 -16.19 6.87 4.08
N SER A 43 -16.40 6.73 2.77
CA SER A 43 -15.43 6.16 1.86
C SER A 43 -14.24 7.11 1.66
N LYS A 44 -13.15 6.88 2.41
CA LYS A 44 -11.88 7.57 2.12
C LYS A 44 -11.36 7.07 0.77
N PRO A 45 -10.94 7.96 -0.15
CA PRO A 45 -10.38 7.52 -1.42
C PRO A 45 -9.18 6.60 -1.17
N LYS A 46 -9.17 5.42 -1.81
CA LYS A 46 -8.03 4.51 -1.74
C LYS A 46 -6.80 5.27 -2.23
N ARG A 47 -5.79 5.41 -1.36
CA ARG A 47 -4.51 6.02 -1.77
C ARG A 47 -3.95 5.19 -2.93
N LYS A 48 -3.65 5.86 -4.04
CA LYS A 48 -2.91 5.24 -5.13
C LYS A 48 -1.52 4.87 -4.60
N ALA A 49 -1.10 3.63 -4.81
CA ALA A 49 0.25 3.23 -4.45
C ALA A 49 1.27 4.07 -5.25
N PRO A 50 2.40 4.47 -4.65
CA PRO A 50 3.45 5.15 -5.39
C PRO A 50 3.95 4.25 -6.52
N VAL A 51 3.94 4.78 -7.74
CA VAL A 51 4.45 4.08 -8.92
C VAL A 51 5.95 4.35 -9.03
N THR A 52 6.74 3.30 -9.19
CA THR A 52 8.18 3.47 -9.47
C THR A 52 8.34 4.07 -10.87
N PRO A 53 9.11 5.15 -11.10
CA PRO A 53 9.35 5.69 -12.43
C PRO A 53 9.95 4.65 -13.38
N ILE A 54 9.59 4.69 -14.67
CA ILE A 54 9.99 3.68 -15.68
C ILE A 54 11.52 3.48 -15.72
N GLU A 55 12.29 4.57 -15.66
CA GLU A 55 13.76 4.57 -15.62
C GLU A 55 14.35 3.77 -14.45
N LYS A 56 13.58 3.65 -13.36
CA LYS A 56 13.96 2.93 -12.15
C LYS A 56 13.36 1.53 -12.11
N GLN A 57 12.56 1.12 -13.09
CA GLN A 57 11.97 -0.23 -13.17
C GLN A 57 12.92 -1.19 -13.89
N CYS A 58 12.83 -2.48 -13.55
CA CYS A 58 13.61 -3.51 -14.21
C CYS A 58 13.18 -3.74 -15.67
N GLY A 59 14.10 -3.67 -16.63
CA GLY A 59 13.77 -3.97 -18.03
C GLY A 59 13.58 -5.45 -18.38
N LYS A 60 13.85 -6.39 -17.46
CA LYS A 60 13.85 -7.83 -17.74
C LYS A 60 12.45 -8.42 -17.79
N LEU A 61 12.27 -9.50 -18.54
CA LEU A 61 11.02 -10.27 -18.56
C LEU A 61 10.89 -11.14 -17.30
N THR A 62 9.67 -11.30 -16.81
CA THR A 62 9.33 -12.25 -15.75
C THR A 62 9.24 -13.66 -16.32
N LYS A 63 9.15 -14.68 -15.45
CA LYS A 63 8.92 -16.08 -15.86
C LYS A 63 7.63 -16.27 -16.68
N LYS A 64 6.71 -15.31 -16.63
CA LYS A 64 5.44 -15.30 -17.36
C LYS A 64 5.50 -14.51 -18.68
N GLY A 65 6.68 -14.00 -19.06
CA GLY A 65 6.87 -13.22 -20.29
C GLY A 65 6.50 -11.74 -20.20
N GLU A 66 6.07 -11.24 -19.03
CA GLU A 66 5.72 -9.83 -18.83
C GLU A 66 6.95 -8.98 -18.48
N LYS A 67 6.96 -7.69 -18.83
CA LYS A 67 8.00 -6.74 -18.37
C LYS A 67 7.94 -6.59 -16.84
N CYS A 68 9.08 -6.77 -16.19
CA CYS A 68 9.18 -6.59 -14.74
C CYS A 68 9.00 -5.12 -14.36
N LYS A 69 8.16 -4.83 -13.37
CA LYS A 69 7.92 -3.43 -12.90
C LYS A 69 8.58 -3.14 -11.56
N ILE A 70 9.42 -4.05 -11.07
CA ILE A 70 10.07 -3.94 -9.78
C ILE A 70 11.20 -2.92 -9.87
N ALA A 71 11.31 -2.06 -8.86
CA ALA A 71 12.38 -1.09 -8.76
C ALA A 71 13.76 -1.76 -8.81
N MET A 72 14.63 -1.27 -9.68
CA MET A 72 16.06 -1.53 -9.65
C MET A 72 16.64 -0.81 -8.44
N CYS A 73 17.19 -1.57 -7.52
CA CYS A 73 17.89 -1.05 -6.35
C CYS A 73 19.41 -0.98 -6.66
N TYR A 74 20.24 -1.11 -5.63
CA TYR A 74 21.70 -1.12 -5.69
C TYR A 74 22.27 -1.84 -6.94
N LYS A 75 23.30 -1.25 -7.55
CA LYS A 75 23.95 -1.74 -8.80
C LYS A 75 23.00 -1.93 -10.00
N ARG A 76 21.88 -1.19 -10.05
CA ARG A 76 20.83 -1.34 -11.09
C ARG A 76 20.27 -2.78 -11.15
N THR A 77 20.30 -3.50 -10.04
CA THR A 77 19.82 -4.89 -9.99
C THR A 77 18.40 -4.97 -9.43
N CYS A 78 17.59 -5.82 -10.06
CA CYS A 78 16.25 -6.16 -9.59
C CYS A 78 16.32 -7.39 -8.69
N TRP A 79 15.87 -7.28 -7.45
CA TRP A 79 15.85 -8.39 -6.48
C TRP A 79 15.14 -9.65 -7.00
N ALA A 80 14.12 -9.49 -7.86
CA ALA A 80 13.37 -10.61 -8.39
C ALA A 80 14.15 -11.47 -9.39
N HIS A 81 15.17 -10.90 -10.05
CA HIS A 81 16.02 -11.59 -11.03
C HIS A 81 17.41 -11.92 -10.51
N LEU A 82 17.64 -11.77 -9.21
CA LEU A 82 18.86 -12.22 -8.57
C LEU A 82 18.83 -13.73 -8.33
N THR A 83 19.98 -14.38 -8.51
CA THR A 83 20.20 -15.77 -8.06
C THR A 83 20.18 -15.86 -6.53
N LYS A 84 20.16 -17.08 -5.98
CA LYS A 84 20.13 -17.29 -4.53
C LYS A 84 21.37 -16.70 -3.85
N GLU A 85 22.54 -16.91 -4.42
CA GLU A 85 23.82 -16.36 -3.95
C GLU A 85 23.82 -14.82 -4.00
N GLN A 86 23.38 -14.24 -5.11
CA GLN A 86 23.27 -12.79 -5.26
C GLN A 86 22.26 -12.17 -4.29
N LYS A 87 21.20 -12.90 -3.91
CA LYS A 87 20.24 -12.46 -2.90
C LYS A 87 20.86 -12.39 -1.51
N GLU A 88 21.76 -13.31 -1.18
CA GLU A 88 22.46 -13.29 0.11
C GLU A 88 23.45 -12.12 0.19
N GLU A 89 24.22 -11.87 -0.87
CA GLU A 89 25.07 -10.69 -0.98
C GLU A 89 24.26 -9.39 -0.88
N TYR A 90 23.15 -9.32 -1.62
CA TYR A 90 22.27 -8.16 -1.59
C TYR A 90 21.65 -7.94 -0.20
N ARG A 91 21.29 -9.01 0.55
CA ARG A 91 20.78 -8.88 1.94
C ARG A 91 21.82 -8.27 2.87
N LYS A 92 23.09 -8.65 2.74
CA LYS A 92 24.21 -8.07 3.50
C LYS A 92 24.36 -6.57 3.20
N LEU A 93 24.14 -6.17 1.94
CA LEU A 93 24.26 -4.78 1.48
C LEU A 93 23.02 -3.91 1.73
N LYS A 94 21.83 -4.51 1.93
CA LYS A 94 20.53 -3.82 2.08
C LYS A 94 20.45 -2.93 3.33
N LYS A 95 21.38 -3.04 4.29
CA LYS A 95 21.47 -2.15 5.45
C LYS A 95 21.67 -0.67 5.08
N ILE A 96 22.07 -0.34 3.84
CA ILE A 96 22.53 1.02 3.52
C ILE A 96 21.56 1.84 2.63
N ARG A 97 20.95 1.34 1.54
CA ARG A 97 20.31 2.26 0.56
C ARG A 97 19.19 1.66 -0.32
N CYS A 98 18.14 1.02 0.23
CA CYS A 98 16.90 0.91 -0.56
C CYS A 98 15.67 1.22 0.31
N GLY A 99 15.19 2.46 0.22
CA GLY A 99 14.04 2.95 0.98
C GLY A 99 14.03 4.46 1.20
N VAL A 100 15.17 5.15 1.07
CA VAL A 100 15.21 6.61 1.17
C VAL A 100 14.76 7.17 -0.18
N ALA A 101 13.44 7.36 -0.32
CA ALA A 101 12.95 8.49 -1.07
C ALA A 101 13.79 9.68 -0.61
N HIS A 102 14.55 10.29 -1.52
CA HIS A 102 15.27 11.53 -1.26
C HIS A 102 14.36 12.41 -0.41
N MET A 103 14.71 12.58 0.87
CA MET A 103 14.28 13.75 1.62
C MET A 103 14.76 14.91 0.75
N LYS A 104 13.79 15.65 0.21
CA LYS A 104 14.05 16.91 -0.46
C LYS A 104 14.89 17.75 0.49
N SER A 105 16.02 18.23 0.01
CA SER A 105 16.69 19.39 0.55
C SER A 105 15.67 20.54 0.63
N PHE A 106 15.36 20.97 1.85
CA PHE A 106 14.92 22.31 2.22
C PHE A 106 15.50 22.57 3.62
#